data_AF-A0A0D6JVF4-F1
#
_entry.id   AF-A0A0D6JVF4-F1
#
_cell.length_a   1.000
_cell.length_b   1.000
_cell.length_c   1.000
_cell.angle_alpha   90.00
_cell.angle_beta   90.00
_cell.angle_gamma   90.00
#
_symmetry.space_group_name_H-M   'P 1'
#
loop_
_entity.id
_entity.type
_entity.pdbx_description
1 polymer ?
#
loop_
_entity_poly.entity_id
_entity_poly.type
_entity_poly.pdbx_seq_one_letter_code
_entity_poly.pdbx_strand_id
1 'polypeptide(L)'
;MLVRDRIAMEEARKLDTVIFDKTGTLTKGEQGVVAVETAAEWDETRALGVAAGVEGDSEHMIARAIRNAAAERDVRPAPVSDFENLRGLGVRATVDVRQSGAPSSQPEPESGSGDGETVHLGGPNLLERLGIERPDEIASFADEAGSNAQTVVYLIRDESEVVAAFALADVVREESRRAIEALHAMGIEVVMLTGDSEDVARAVSAELGIDRYFAEVLPEEKDTNVARLQSEGKRVAMVGDGVNDAPALARADVGIAIGSGTDVAIESGDIILVDNDPLDVVRLVKLSKASYRKMQENLVWATGYNVFALPLAAGVLAPFGILLSPAVGAVFMSLSTIIVAINARRLRGVDLSA
;
A
#
# COMPACT_ATOMS: atom_id res chain seq x y z
N MET A 1 10.23 -1.20 -11.00
CA MET A 1 9.65 -2.41 -11.65
C MET A 1 10.67 -3.25 -12.41
N LEU A 2 10.69 -4.56 -12.18
CA LEU A 2 11.45 -5.60 -12.89
C LEU A 2 10.45 -6.57 -13.57
N VAL A 3 10.67 -6.88 -14.85
CA VAL A 3 9.82 -7.82 -15.61
C VAL A 3 10.54 -9.15 -15.73
N ARG A 4 9.97 -10.22 -15.17
CA ARG A 4 10.52 -11.58 -15.26
C ARG A 4 9.86 -12.36 -16.39
N ASP A 5 8.54 -12.28 -16.51
CA ASP A 5 7.80 -12.84 -17.63
C ASP A 5 7.35 -11.75 -18.61
N ARG A 6 7.86 -11.83 -19.85
CA ARG A 6 7.48 -10.92 -20.93
C ARG A 6 6.02 -11.12 -21.35
N ILE A 7 5.50 -12.35 -21.29
CA ILE A 7 4.11 -12.67 -21.63
C ILE A 7 3.18 -11.97 -20.65
N ALA A 8 3.46 -12.03 -19.35
CA ALA A 8 2.70 -11.31 -18.33
C ALA A 8 2.71 -9.79 -18.57
N MET A 9 3.87 -9.22 -18.91
CA MET A 9 3.97 -7.80 -19.28
C MET A 9 3.16 -7.47 -20.55
N GLU A 10 3.06 -8.37 -21.52
CA GLU A 10 2.20 -8.19 -22.68
C GLU A 10 0.71 -8.32 -22.35
N GLU A 11 0.32 -9.29 -21.52
CA GLU A 11 -1.06 -9.53 -21.10
C GLU A 11 -1.62 -8.40 -20.22
N ALA A 12 -0.75 -7.66 -19.49
CA ALA A 12 -1.14 -6.54 -18.65
C ALA A 12 -2.02 -5.47 -19.34
N ARG A 13 -1.93 -5.31 -20.68
CA ARG A 13 -2.79 -4.38 -21.44
C ARG A 13 -4.26 -4.80 -21.49
N LYS A 14 -4.54 -6.09 -21.27
CA LYS A 14 -5.86 -6.72 -21.34
C LYS A 14 -6.48 -6.92 -19.96
N LEU A 15 -5.84 -6.45 -18.91
CA LEU A 15 -6.38 -6.56 -17.55
C LEU A 15 -7.69 -5.78 -17.46
N ASP A 16 -8.68 -6.45 -16.88
CA ASP A 16 -9.99 -5.89 -16.59
C ASP A 16 -10.18 -5.71 -15.08
N THR A 17 -9.41 -6.47 -14.29
CA THR A 17 -9.49 -6.46 -12.83
C THR A 17 -8.11 -6.57 -12.19
N VAL A 18 -7.86 -5.75 -11.18
CA VAL A 18 -6.66 -5.82 -10.34
C VAL A 18 -7.10 -6.11 -8.92
N ILE A 19 -6.61 -7.23 -8.39
CA ILE A 19 -6.75 -7.58 -6.98
C ILE A 19 -5.52 -7.05 -6.25
N PHE A 20 -5.72 -6.30 -5.17
CA PHE A 20 -4.68 -5.97 -4.23
C PHE A 20 -4.89 -6.75 -2.93
N ASP A 21 -3.81 -7.36 -2.42
CA ASP A 21 -3.75 -7.64 -0.99
C ASP A 21 -3.80 -6.32 -0.21
N LYS A 22 -4.35 -6.33 1.01
CA LYS A 22 -4.37 -5.11 1.82
C LYS A 22 -2.98 -4.83 2.40
N THR A 23 -2.50 -5.73 3.26
CA THR A 23 -1.38 -5.49 4.17
C THR A 23 -0.07 -5.42 3.39
N GLY A 24 0.69 -4.34 3.56
CA GLY A 24 1.98 -4.14 2.88
C GLY A 24 1.88 -3.74 1.40
N THR A 25 0.69 -3.88 0.80
CA THR A 25 0.41 -3.50 -0.59
C THR A 25 -0.36 -2.19 -0.66
N LEU A 26 -1.64 -2.15 -0.29
CA LEU A 26 -2.43 -0.90 -0.22
C LEU A 26 -2.06 -0.07 1.00
N THR A 27 -1.57 -0.73 2.04
CA THR A 27 -1.08 -0.14 3.27
C THR A 27 0.43 -0.22 3.37
N LYS A 28 1.00 0.52 4.32
CA LYS A 28 2.44 0.49 4.59
C LYS A 28 2.89 -0.84 5.21
N GLY A 29 1.97 -1.64 5.78
CA GLY A 29 2.31 -2.83 6.56
C GLY A 29 2.88 -2.48 7.94
N GLU A 30 2.66 -1.25 8.38
CA GLU A 30 3.13 -0.70 9.64
C GLU A 30 1.93 -0.10 10.39
N GLN A 31 1.86 -0.37 11.69
CA GLN A 31 0.85 0.24 12.56
C GLN A 31 1.13 1.74 12.70
N GLY A 32 0.09 2.56 12.64
CA GLY A 32 0.15 3.99 12.87
C GLY A 32 -1.03 4.46 13.70
N VAL A 33 -0.88 5.60 14.36
CA VAL A 33 -1.97 6.23 15.11
C VAL A 33 -2.91 6.93 14.13
N VAL A 34 -4.11 6.38 13.98
CA VAL A 34 -5.12 6.88 13.02
C VAL A 34 -6.08 7.88 13.66
N ALA A 35 -6.31 7.77 14.97
CA ALA A 35 -7.13 8.71 15.72
C ALA A 35 -6.69 8.76 17.18
N VAL A 36 -6.96 9.89 17.82
CA VAL A 36 -6.69 10.12 19.25
C VAL A 36 -7.93 10.77 19.86
N GLU A 37 -8.39 10.23 20.98
CA GLU A 37 -9.44 10.84 21.79
C GLU A 37 -8.86 11.17 23.17
N THR A 38 -9.16 12.35 23.70
CA THR A 38 -8.63 12.82 24.98
C THR A 38 -9.75 13.18 25.94
N ALA A 39 -9.52 12.98 27.24
CA ALA A 39 -10.41 13.52 28.26
C ALA A 39 -10.35 15.06 28.25
N ALA A 40 -11.41 15.72 28.73
CA ALA A 40 -11.60 17.18 28.62
C ALA A 40 -10.43 18.05 29.15
N GLU A 41 -9.59 17.55 30.06
CA GLU A 41 -8.43 18.26 30.61
C GLU A 41 -7.12 18.04 29.83
N TRP A 42 -7.16 17.22 28.78
CA TRP A 42 -6.00 16.87 27.96
C TRP A 42 -6.21 17.30 26.51
N ASP A 43 -5.17 17.86 25.92
CA ASP A 43 -5.09 18.07 24.48
C ASP A 43 -4.31 16.91 23.81
N GLU A 44 -4.58 16.73 22.51
CA GLU A 44 -3.97 15.68 21.69
C GLU A 44 -2.44 15.80 21.63
N THR A 45 -1.89 17.01 21.62
CA THR A 45 -0.44 17.24 21.54
C THR A 45 0.26 16.76 22.81
N ARG A 46 -0.31 17.09 23.98
CA ARG A 46 0.17 16.66 25.28
C ARG A 46 0.05 15.14 25.43
N ALA A 47 -1.12 14.57 25.11
CA ALA A 47 -1.34 13.14 25.19
C ALA A 47 -0.32 12.36 24.34
N LEU A 48 -0.13 12.80 23.09
CA LEU A 48 0.81 12.17 22.16
C LEU A 48 2.27 12.36 22.58
N GLY A 49 2.65 13.53 23.09
CA GLY A 49 4.00 13.80 23.59
C GLY A 49 4.34 12.93 24.80
N VAL A 50 3.40 12.77 25.73
CA VAL A 50 3.56 11.87 26.88
C VAL A 50 3.66 10.42 26.43
N ALA A 51 2.72 9.95 25.59
CA ALA A 51 2.74 8.58 25.09
C ALA A 51 4.05 8.24 24.35
N ALA A 52 4.54 9.15 23.50
CA ALA A 52 5.81 8.99 22.79
C ALA A 52 7.02 8.97 23.73
N GLY A 53 6.98 9.73 24.82
CA GLY A 53 8.00 9.72 25.87
C GLY A 53 8.02 8.38 26.60
N VAL A 54 6.86 7.93 27.10
CA VAL A 54 6.70 6.66 27.83
C VAL A 54 7.12 5.46 26.97
N GLU A 55 6.81 5.48 25.67
CA GLU A 55 7.19 4.43 24.73
C GLU A 55 8.62 4.58 24.18
N GLY A 56 9.41 5.56 24.65
CA GLY A 56 10.76 5.85 24.15
C GLY A 56 11.71 4.65 24.14
N ASP A 57 11.68 3.84 25.20
CA ASP A 57 12.58 2.69 25.41
C ASP A 57 11.99 1.35 24.90
N SER A 58 10.82 1.38 24.26
CA SER A 58 10.10 0.18 23.81
C SER A 58 10.32 -0.10 22.31
N GLU A 59 10.68 -1.34 21.98
CA GLU A 59 10.86 -1.80 20.60
C GLU A 59 9.57 -2.35 19.96
N HIS A 60 8.44 -2.28 20.68
CA HIS A 60 7.16 -2.81 20.19
C HIS A 60 6.62 -2.02 19.00
N MET A 61 5.85 -2.66 18.11
CA MET A 61 5.27 -2.00 16.92
C MET A 61 4.36 -0.82 17.31
N ILE A 62 3.59 -0.96 18.40
CA ILE A 62 2.74 0.10 18.97
C ILE A 62 3.60 1.31 19.42
N ALA A 63 4.73 1.04 20.08
CA ALA A 63 5.65 2.07 20.52
C ALA A 63 6.20 2.88 19.34
N ARG A 64 6.61 2.18 18.29
CA ARG A 64 7.08 2.80 17.03
C ARG A 64 5.97 3.63 16.38
N ALA A 65 4.74 3.11 16.31
CA ALA A 65 3.59 3.82 15.75
C ALA A 65 3.33 5.16 16.45
N ILE A 66 3.36 5.17 17.79
CA ILE A 66 3.15 6.38 18.60
C ILE A 66 4.31 7.37 18.43
N ARG A 67 5.56 6.90 18.45
CA ARG A 67 6.73 7.77 18.23
C ARG A 67 6.75 8.38 16.83
N ASN A 68 6.40 7.60 15.81
CA ASN A 68 6.29 8.08 14.43
C ASN A 68 5.18 9.13 14.31
N ALA A 69 3.99 8.86 14.89
CA ALA A 69 2.89 9.83 14.90
C ALA A 69 3.26 11.14 15.59
N ALA A 70 4.01 11.09 16.71
CA ALA A 70 4.52 12.27 17.38
C ALA A 70 5.49 13.07 16.47
N ALA A 71 6.43 12.38 15.82
CA ALA A 71 7.40 13.00 14.92
C ALA A 71 6.73 13.62 13.67
N GLU A 72 5.76 12.94 13.06
CA GLU A 72 5.00 13.44 11.90
C GLU A 72 4.20 14.71 12.23
N ARG A 73 3.76 14.85 13.49
CA ARG A 73 3.00 16.00 13.99
C ARG A 73 3.86 17.07 14.67
N ASP A 74 5.19 16.96 14.56
CA ASP A 74 6.18 17.85 15.20
C ASP A 74 6.01 17.97 16.73
N VAL A 75 5.53 16.89 17.36
CA VAL A 75 5.34 16.80 18.81
C VAL A 75 6.59 16.22 19.45
N ARG A 76 7.13 16.94 20.43
CA ARG A 76 8.32 16.48 21.17
C ARG A 76 7.92 15.44 22.24
N PRO A 77 8.60 14.28 22.30
CA PRO A 77 8.41 13.33 23.38
C PRO A 77 8.69 13.97 24.74
N ALA A 78 7.82 13.71 25.71
CA ALA A 78 8.02 14.18 27.08
C ALA A 78 9.22 13.47 27.71
N PRO A 79 10.03 14.15 28.54
CA PRO A 79 11.06 13.49 29.32
C PRO A 79 10.41 12.58 30.36
N VAL A 80 10.82 11.31 30.36
CA VAL A 80 10.34 10.30 31.30
C VAL A 80 11.50 9.64 32.06
N SER A 81 11.21 9.15 33.26
CA SER A 81 12.11 8.33 34.09
C SER A 81 11.41 7.04 34.54
N ASP A 82 12.16 6.12 35.15
CA ASP A 82 11.63 4.91 35.79
C ASP A 82 10.79 4.03 34.86
N PHE A 83 11.24 3.85 33.61
CA PHE A 83 10.57 2.99 32.63
C PHE A 83 10.50 1.54 33.12
N GLU A 84 9.30 0.97 33.05
CA GLU A 84 9.02 -0.43 33.34
C GLU A 84 8.14 -1.06 32.25
N ASN A 85 8.57 -2.20 31.73
CA ASN A 85 7.78 -3.00 30.79
C ASN A 85 6.89 -4.00 31.54
N LEU A 86 5.58 -3.76 31.49
CA LEU A 86 4.55 -4.62 32.05
C LEU A 86 4.18 -5.69 31.02
N ARG A 87 4.92 -6.81 31.01
CA ARG A 87 4.77 -7.89 30.02
C ARG A 87 3.31 -8.28 29.79
N GLY A 88 2.86 -8.12 28.54
CA GLY A 88 1.50 -8.49 28.09
C GLY A 88 0.41 -7.49 28.46
N LEU A 89 0.75 -6.35 29.04
CA LEU A 89 -0.21 -5.32 29.48
C LEU A 89 0.13 -3.94 28.93
N GLY A 90 1.42 -3.58 28.89
CA GLY A 90 1.84 -2.27 28.41
C GLY A 90 3.17 -1.83 29.04
N VAL A 91 3.31 -0.52 29.22
CA VAL A 91 4.48 0.13 29.80
C VAL A 91 4.06 1.14 30.86
N ARG A 92 4.98 1.43 31.77
CA ARG A 92 4.84 2.43 32.84
C ARG A 92 6.08 3.32 32.84
N ALA A 93 5.90 4.62 33.07
CA ALA A 93 7.00 5.53 33.36
C ALA A 93 6.53 6.71 34.21
N THR A 94 7.48 7.48 34.74
CA THR A 94 7.25 8.72 35.47
C THR A 94 7.53 9.91 34.55
N VAL A 95 6.59 10.85 34.42
CA VAL A 95 6.68 12.01 33.52
C VAL A 95 6.94 13.29 34.33
N ASP A 96 7.88 14.14 33.89
CA ASP A 96 8.11 15.44 34.53
C ASP A 96 7.05 16.47 34.09
N VAL A 97 6.13 16.82 35.02
CA VAL A 97 4.98 17.70 34.79
C VAL A 97 5.38 19.12 34.38
N ARG A 98 6.61 19.56 34.70
CA ARG A 98 7.06 20.94 34.39
C ARG A 98 7.43 21.16 32.92
N GLN A 99 7.63 20.10 32.15
CA GLN A 99 8.05 20.17 30.74
C GLN A 99 7.00 19.65 29.75
N SER A 100 5.85 19.16 30.23
CA SER A 100 4.77 18.57 29.41
C SER A 100 3.71 19.58 28.92
N GLY A 101 3.90 20.88 29.16
CA GLY A 101 3.07 21.94 28.56
C GLY A 101 1.68 22.16 29.18
N ALA A 102 1.41 21.60 30.37
CA ALA A 102 0.10 21.71 31.01
C ALA A 102 -0.32 23.19 31.27
N PRO A 103 -1.59 23.58 30.99
CA PRO A 103 -2.13 24.85 31.46
C PRO A 103 -2.17 24.87 32.99
N SER A 104 -1.50 25.85 33.59
CA SER A 104 -1.43 26.04 35.03
C SER A 104 -2.75 26.58 35.61
N SER A 105 -3.70 25.68 35.86
CA SER A 105 -4.91 26.00 36.64
C SER A 105 -4.95 25.34 38.02
N GLN A 106 -3.96 24.50 38.38
CA GLN A 106 -3.85 23.95 39.73
C GLN A 106 -2.97 24.84 40.64
N PRO A 107 -3.33 25.04 41.92
CA PRO A 107 -2.51 25.78 42.86
C PRO A 107 -1.17 25.06 43.05
N GLU A 108 -0.07 25.83 43.08
CA GLU A 108 1.25 25.27 43.39
C GLU A 108 1.21 24.53 44.75
N PRO A 109 1.66 23.27 44.81
CA PRO A 109 1.80 22.58 46.08
C PRO A 109 2.98 23.21 46.84
N GLU A 110 2.73 23.60 48.09
CA GLU A 110 3.77 24.05 48.99
C GLU A 110 4.73 22.90 49.30
N SER A 111 6.02 23.12 49.01
CA SER A 111 7.19 22.42 49.54
C SER A 111 7.45 20.95 49.15
N GLY A 112 8.48 20.76 48.30
CA GLY A 112 9.61 19.88 48.67
C GLY A 112 9.68 18.45 48.13
N SER A 113 8.76 17.95 47.32
CA SER A 113 8.89 16.67 46.60
C SER A 113 8.93 16.89 45.09
N GLY A 114 9.85 16.22 44.41
CA GLY A 114 9.96 16.23 42.94
C GLY A 114 8.87 15.36 42.33
N ASP A 115 7.64 15.86 42.30
CA ASP A 115 6.46 15.10 41.87
C ASP A 115 6.47 14.92 40.35
N GLY A 116 7.08 13.84 39.89
CA GLY A 116 6.79 13.26 38.58
C GLY A 116 5.47 12.50 38.63
N GLU A 117 4.70 12.59 37.56
CA GLU A 117 3.39 11.93 37.43
C GLU A 117 3.57 10.50 36.92
N THR A 118 2.95 9.50 37.56
CA THR A 118 3.06 8.12 37.07
C THR A 118 2.06 7.90 35.96
N VAL A 119 2.54 7.49 34.80
CA VAL A 119 1.72 7.25 33.62
C VAL A 119 1.91 5.83 33.11
N HIS A 120 0.81 5.21 32.72
CA HIS A 120 0.80 3.90 32.08
C HIS A 120 0.24 4.03 30.67
N LEU A 121 0.75 3.19 29.78
CA LEU A 121 0.25 3.06 28.42
C LEU A 121 0.04 1.58 28.12
N GLY A 122 -1.17 1.18 27.71
CA GLY A 122 -1.48 -0.22 27.45
C GLY A 122 -2.87 -0.47 26.88
N GLY A 123 -3.13 -1.73 26.52
CA GLY A 123 -4.41 -2.14 25.95
C GLY A 123 -5.53 -2.36 27.00
N PRO A 124 -6.69 -2.89 26.59
CA PRO A 124 -7.84 -3.15 27.48
C PRO A 124 -7.49 -3.98 28.73
N ASN A 125 -6.60 -4.97 28.59
CA ASN A 125 -6.17 -5.82 29.72
C ASN A 125 -5.51 -5.02 30.85
N LEU A 126 -4.88 -3.88 30.54
CA LEU A 126 -4.29 -3.01 31.56
C LEU A 126 -5.37 -2.29 32.37
N LEU A 127 -6.44 -1.83 31.72
CA LEU A 127 -7.59 -1.22 32.40
C LEU A 127 -8.26 -2.20 33.35
N GLU A 128 -8.48 -3.44 32.89
CA GLU A 128 -9.06 -4.51 33.73
C GLU A 128 -8.18 -4.83 34.94
N ARG A 129 -6.86 -4.86 34.75
CA ARG A 129 -5.91 -5.12 35.85
C ARG A 129 -5.91 -4.02 36.90
N LEU A 130 -6.01 -2.76 36.47
CA LEU A 130 -6.03 -1.60 37.37
C LEU A 130 -7.44 -1.32 37.93
N GLY A 131 -8.48 -1.92 37.35
CA GLY A 131 -9.87 -1.73 37.76
C GLY A 131 -10.39 -0.32 37.46
N ILE A 132 -9.93 0.28 36.36
CA ILE A 132 -10.24 1.68 36.00
C ILE A 132 -11.40 1.70 35.01
N GLU A 133 -12.37 2.57 35.27
CA GLU A 133 -13.49 2.83 34.36
C GLU A 133 -13.10 3.86 33.29
N ARG A 134 -13.63 3.67 32.07
CA ARG A 134 -13.40 4.58 30.95
C ARG A 134 -14.43 5.72 30.99
N PRO A 135 -14.02 6.98 30.80
CA PRO A 135 -14.96 8.08 30.53
C PRO A 135 -15.85 7.76 29.32
N ASP A 136 -17.10 8.24 29.31
CA ASP A 136 -18.09 7.92 28.26
C ASP A 136 -17.60 8.25 26.84
N GLU A 137 -16.89 9.37 26.68
CA GLU A 137 -16.30 9.81 25.40
C GLU A 137 -15.25 8.81 24.90
N ILE A 138 -14.31 8.42 25.78
CA ILE A 138 -13.26 7.45 25.48
C ILE A 138 -13.83 6.04 25.26
N ALA A 139 -14.87 5.65 26.00
CA ALA A 139 -15.55 4.37 25.81
C ALA A 139 -16.22 4.32 24.44
N SER A 140 -16.93 5.37 24.05
CA SER A 140 -17.58 5.48 22.74
C SER A 140 -16.55 5.43 21.60
N PHE A 141 -15.46 6.18 21.73
CA PHE A 141 -14.33 6.15 20.79
C PHE A 141 -13.72 4.76 20.68
N ALA A 142 -13.48 4.09 21.81
CA ALA A 142 -12.87 2.77 21.83
C ALA A 142 -13.77 1.70 21.21
N ASP A 143 -15.08 1.79 21.43
CA ASP A 143 -16.06 0.86 20.85
C ASP A 143 -16.17 1.07 19.33
N GLU A 144 -16.14 2.33 18.86
CA GLU A 144 -16.09 2.66 17.43
C GLU A 144 -14.78 2.15 16.80
N ALA A 145 -13.63 2.46 17.41
CA ALA A 145 -12.34 1.98 16.95
C ALA A 145 -12.26 0.45 16.92
N GLY A 146 -12.80 -0.22 17.94
CA GLY A 146 -12.91 -1.68 18.00
C GLY A 146 -13.78 -2.26 16.90
N SER A 147 -14.89 -1.61 16.54
CA SER A 147 -15.72 -2.01 15.39
C SER A 147 -14.98 -1.88 14.06
N ASN A 148 -14.04 -0.94 13.96
CA ASN A 148 -13.16 -0.77 12.80
C ASN A 148 -11.90 -1.66 12.87
N ALA A 149 -11.89 -2.68 13.74
CA ALA A 149 -10.78 -3.54 14.15
C ALA A 149 -9.43 -2.81 14.35
N GLN A 150 -9.51 -1.62 14.93
CA GLN A 150 -8.36 -0.85 15.34
C GLN A 150 -7.92 -1.34 16.73
N THR A 151 -6.62 -1.35 16.97
CA THR A 151 -6.08 -1.62 18.29
C THR A 151 -6.17 -0.34 19.12
N VAL A 152 -6.89 -0.37 20.23
CA VAL A 152 -7.00 0.78 21.13
C VAL A 152 -6.00 0.65 22.28
N VAL A 153 -5.21 1.70 22.48
CA VAL A 153 -4.25 1.83 23.57
C VAL A 153 -4.63 3.03 24.42
N TYR A 154 -4.64 2.86 25.73
CA TYR A 154 -5.07 3.85 26.69
C TYR A 154 -3.87 4.47 27.41
N LEU A 155 -3.90 5.79 27.58
CA LEU A 155 -3.03 6.54 28.47
C LEU A 155 -3.73 6.69 29.82
N ILE A 156 -3.07 6.22 30.87
CA ILE A 156 -3.63 6.16 32.21
C ILE A 156 -2.73 6.96 33.16
N ARG A 157 -3.31 7.94 33.83
CA ARG A 157 -2.67 8.76 34.84
C ARG A 157 -2.91 8.19 36.24
N ASP A 158 -1.85 8.16 37.05
CA ASP A 158 -1.87 7.86 38.49
C ASP A 158 -2.70 6.62 38.87
N GLU A 159 -2.67 5.60 38.00
CA GLU A 159 -3.39 4.33 38.15
C GLU A 159 -4.91 4.48 38.41
N SER A 160 -5.50 5.62 38.04
CA SER A 160 -6.90 5.93 38.41
C SER A 160 -7.71 6.61 37.32
N GLU A 161 -7.06 7.29 36.38
CA GLU A 161 -7.75 8.09 35.37
C GLU A 161 -7.28 7.73 33.95
N VAL A 162 -8.22 7.45 33.05
CA VAL A 162 -7.91 7.34 31.61
C VAL A 162 -7.96 8.74 31.00
N VAL A 163 -6.81 9.23 30.54
CA VAL A 163 -6.67 10.60 30.03
C VAL A 163 -6.68 10.69 28.51
N ALA A 164 -6.36 9.59 27.82
CA ALA A 164 -6.44 9.50 26.36
C ALA A 164 -6.58 8.05 25.89
N ALA A 165 -7.10 7.90 24.67
CA ALA A 165 -7.07 6.66 23.91
C ALA A 165 -6.53 6.91 22.50
N PHE A 166 -5.67 6.00 22.04
CA PHE A 166 -5.08 6.02 20.70
C PHE A 166 -5.63 4.83 19.93
N ALA A 167 -6.22 5.08 18.77
CA ALA A 167 -6.57 4.04 17.82
C ALA A 167 -5.39 3.80 16.89
N LEU A 168 -4.93 2.56 16.82
CA LEU A 168 -3.87 2.11 15.93
C LEU A 168 -4.44 1.21 14.85
N ALA A 169 -4.03 1.47 13.61
CA ALA A 169 -4.37 0.64 12.47
C ALA A 169 -3.21 0.61 11.46
N ASP A 170 -3.29 -0.33 10.53
CA ASP A 170 -2.38 -0.37 9.39
C ASP A 170 -2.65 0.81 8.46
N VAL A 171 -1.64 1.66 8.25
CA VAL A 171 -1.80 2.96 7.57
C VAL A 171 -1.89 2.76 6.07
N VAL A 172 -2.97 3.26 5.48
CA VAL A 172 -3.16 3.31 4.02
C VAL A 172 -2.11 4.20 3.36
N ARG A 173 -1.54 3.77 2.23
CA ARG A 173 -0.58 4.60 1.47
C ARG A 173 -1.32 5.69 0.72
N GLU A 174 -0.75 6.90 0.68
CA GLU A 174 -1.36 8.00 -0.08
C GLU A 174 -1.34 7.71 -1.59
N GLU A 175 -0.32 6.99 -2.06
CA GLU A 175 -0.19 6.53 -3.43
C GLU A 175 -1.27 5.52 -3.83
N SER A 176 -1.84 4.76 -2.87
CA SER A 176 -2.90 3.78 -3.13
C SER A 176 -4.15 4.43 -3.69
N ARG A 177 -4.58 5.57 -3.12
CA ARG A 177 -5.76 6.31 -3.59
C ARG A 177 -5.59 6.74 -5.05
N ARG A 178 -4.44 7.33 -5.36
CA ARG A 178 -4.08 7.75 -6.73
C ARG A 178 -3.99 6.58 -7.70
N ALA A 179 -3.48 5.43 -7.24
CA ALA A 179 -3.39 4.23 -8.07
C ALA A 179 -4.77 3.69 -8.43
N ILE A 180 -5.68 3.63 -7.46
CA ILE A 180 -7.05 3.16 -7.66
C ILE A 180 -7.81 4.08 -8.62
N GLU A 181 -7.76 5.39 -8.40
CA GLU A 181 -8.36 6.38 -9.32
C GLU A 181 -7.83 6.23 -10.76
N ALA A 182 -6.51 6.04 -10.91
CA ALA A 182 -5.90 5.86 -12.23
C ALA A 182 -6.30 4.53 -12.89
N LEU A 183 -6.49 3.45 -12.11
CA LEU A 183 -6.99 2.17 -12.62
C LEU A 183 -8.46 2.29 -13.07
N HIS A 184 -9.30 2.96 -12.28
CA HIS A 184 -10.69 3.25 -12.69
C HIS A 184 -10.77 4.09 -13.95
N ALA A 185 -9.91 5.10 -14.09
CA ALA A 185 -9.82 5.90 -15.31
C ALA A 185 -9.42 5.06 -16.55
N MET A 186 -8.80 3.89 -16.36
CA MET A 186 -8.51 2.93 -17.42
C MET A 186 -9.62 1.90 -17.65
N GLY A 187 -10.71 1.97 -16.89
CA GLY A 187 -11.81 0.99 -16.92
C GLY A 187 -11.48 -0.33 -16.26
N ILE A 188 -10.53 -0.35 -15.32
CA ILE A 188 -10.11 -1.54 -14.59
C ILE A 188 -10.81 -1.54 -13.23
N GLU A 189 -11.48 -2.65 -12.91
CA GLU A 189 -12.10 -2.89 -11.61
C GLU A 189 -11.02 -3.18 -10.56
N VAL A 190 -11.14 -2.58 -9.38
CA VAL A 190 -10.23 -2.81 -8.26
C VAL A 190 -10.91 -3.68 -7.22
N VAL A 191 -10.22 -4.76 -6.82
CA VAL A 191 -10.68 -5.68 -5.80
C VAL A 191 -9.67 -5.74 -4.65
N MET A 192 -10.13 -5.78 -3.40
CA MET A 192 -9.26 -5.99 -2.24
C MET A 192 -9.42 -7.39 -1.65
N LEU A 193 -8.31 -8.03 -1.30
CA LEU A 193 -8.25 -9.22 -0.45
C LEU A 193 -7.66 -8.84 0.91
N THR A 194 -8.33 -9.24 1.99
CA THR A 194 -7.79 -9.10 3.34
C THR A 194 -8.23 -10.26 4.24
N GLY A 195 -7.37 -10.58 5.21
CA GLY A 195 -7.70 -11.47 6.32
C GLY A 195 -8.39 -10.75 7.49
N ASP A 196 -8.52 -9.42 7.43
CA ASP A 196 -9.21 -8.64 8.46
C ASP A 196 -10.72 -8.83 8.42
N SER A 197 -11.41 -8.35 9.46
CA SER A 197 -12.86 -8.41 9.55
C SER A 197 -13.56 -7.63 8.42
N GLU A 198 -14.82 -8.00 8.19
CA GLU A 198 -15.72 -7.36 7.23
C GLU A 198 -15.82 -5.84 7.43
N ASP A 199 -15.82 -5.38 8.68
CA ASP A 199 -15.93 -3.96 9.02
C ASP A 199 -14.68 -3.17 8.61
N VAL A 200 -13.48 -3.72 8.84
CA VAL A 200 -12.21 -3.13 8.38
C VAL A 200 -12.17 -3.07 6.86
N ALA A 201 -12.52 -4.18 6.21
CA ALA A 201 -12.51 -4.27 4.76
C ALA A 201 -13.46 -3.25 4.13
N ARG A 202 -14.65 -3.07 4.71
CA ARG A 202 -15.63 -2.08 4.30
C ARG A 202 -15.11 -0.65 4.48
N ALA A 203 -14.52 -0.33 5.63
CA ALA A 203 -13.99 1.00 5.93
C ALA A 203 -12.88 1.39 4.95
N VAL A 204 -11.88 0.53 4.77
CA VAL A 204 -10.77 0.75 3.82
C VAL A 204 -11.27 0.83 2.38
N SER A 205 -12.21 -0.04 2.00
CA SER A 205 -12.80 0.00 0.65
C SER A 205 -13.54 1.30 0.39
N ALA A 206 -14.28 1.82 1.36
CA ALA A 206 -14.98 3.09 1.25
C ALA A 206 -14.01 4.28 1.17
N GLU A 207 -12.93 4.27 1.97
CA GLU A 207 -11.91 5.31 1.95
C GLU A 207 -11.16 5.38 0.61
N LEU A 208 -10.85 4.23 0.03
CA LEU A 208 -10.08 4.10 -1.20
C LEU A 208 -10.93 4.04 -2.48
N GLY A 209 -12.24 3.88 -2.36
CA GLY A 209 -13.16 3.75 -3.49
C GLY A 209 -13.12 2.38 -4.18
N ILE A 210 -12.78 1.31 -3.47
CA ILE A 210 -12.62 -0.04 -4.02
C ILE A 210 -13.98 -0.63 -4.45
N ASP A 211 -14.04 -1.26 -5.62
CA ASP A 211 -15.30 -1.74 -6.21
C ASP A 211 -15.85 -3.00 -5.49
N ARG A 212 -14.95 -3.90 -5.08
CA ARG A 212 -15.30 -5.15 -4.41
C ARG A 212 -14.21 -5.54 -3.42
N TYR A 213 -14.58 -6.16 -2.30
CA TYR A 213 -13.61 -6.70 -1.36
C TYR A 213 -14.01 -8.11 -0.93
N PHE A 214 -13.03 -8.89 -0.46
CA PHE A 214 -13.25 -10.12 0.28
C PHE A 214 -12.50 -10.01 1.60
N ALA A 215 -13.24 -10.10 2.69
CA ALA A 215 -12.74 -10.04 4.06
C ALA A 215 -12.61 -11.45 4.65
N GLU A 216 -11.90 -11.54 5.78
CA GLU A 216 -11.67 -12.79 6.52
C GLU A 216 -11.09 -13.93 5.67
N VAL A 217 -10.34 -13.57 4.61
CA VAL A 217 -9.78 -14.54 3.67
C VAL A 217 -8.52 -15.17 4.24
N LEU A 218 -8.52 -16.51 4.36
CA LEU A 218 -7.33 -17.25 4.75
C LEU A 218 -6.29 -17.27 3.63
N PRO A 219 -4.98 -17.37 3.93
CA PRO A 219 -3.93 -17.43 2.92
C PRO A 219 -4.17 -18.49 1.83
N GLU A 220 -4.69 -19.66 2.21
CA GLU A 220 -5.00 -20.76 1.30
C GLU A 220 -6.24 -20.51 0.41
N GLU A 221 -7.06 -19.52 0.74
CA GLU A 221 -8.28 -19.18 0.00
C GLU A 221 -8.06 -18.03 -1.00
N LYS A 222 -6.91 -17.34 -0.95
CA LYS A 222 -6.61 -16.24 -1.86
C LYS A 222 -6.60 -16.70 -3.32
N ASP A 223 -6.02 -17.87 -3.61
CA ASP A 223 -6.00 -18.41 -4.97
C ASP A 223 -7.41 -18.79 -5.47
N THR A 224 -8.27 -19.29 -4.58
CA THR A 224 -9.66 -19.62 -4.90
C THR A 224 -10.47 -18.37 -5.25
N ASN A 225 -10.19 -17.24 -4.59
CA ASN A 225 -10.79 -15.95 -4.94
C ASN A 225 -10.33 -15.44 -6.31
N VAL A 226 -9.05 -15.59 -6.64
CA VAL A 226 -8.52 -15.31 -7.99
C VAL A 226 -9.23 -16.18 -9.04
N ALA A 227 -9.34 -17.49 -8.80
CA ALA A 227 -10.01 -18.43 -9.69
C ALA A 227 -11.48 -18.06 -9.91
N ARG A 228 -12.16 -17.59 -8.85
CA ARG A 228 -13.56 -17.16 -8.95
C ARG A 228 -13.70 -15.98 -9.91
N LEU A 229 -12.89 -14.92 -9.78
CA LEU A 229 -12.96 -13.78 -10.69
C LEU A 229 -12.60 -14.17 -12.13
N GLN A 230 -11.62 -15.06 -12.32
CA GLN A 230 -11.31 -15.60 -13.65
C GLN A 230 -12.48 -16.38 -14.25
N SER A 231 -13.24 -17.13 -13.43
CA SER A 231 -14.45 -17.85 -13.87
C SER A 231 -15.60 -16.91 -14.28
N GLU A 232 -15.61 -15.67 -13.78
CA GLU A 232 -16.52 -14.60 -14.23
C GLU A 232 -16.10 -14.04 -15.60
N GLY A 233 -15.00 -14.52 -16.19
CA GLY A 233 -14.47 -14.09 -17.48
C GLY A 233 -13.51 -12.90 -17.42
N LYS A 234 -13.12 -12.47 -16.21
CA LYS A 234 -12.20 -11.35 -15.99
C LYS A 234 -10.75 -11.76 -16.24
N ARG A 235 -9.95 -10.85 -16.80
CA ARG A 235 -8.48 -10.93 -16.78
C ARG A 235 -7.95 -10.29 -15.51
N VAL A 236 -7.34 -11.11 -14.68
CA VAL A 236 -7.04 -10.77 -13.29
C VAL A 236 -5.54 -10.60 -13.08
N ALA A 237 -5.15 -9.45 -12.57
CA ALA A 237 -3.85 -9.29 -11.93
C ALA A 237 -3.99 -9.45 -10.42
N MET A 238 -3.04 -10.11 -9.78
CA MET A 238 -2.92 -10.17 -8.32
C MET A 238 -1.70 -9.36 -7.91
N VAL A 239 -1.86 -8.45 -6.94
CA VAL A 239 -0.78 -7.64 -6.36
C VAL A 239 -0.66 -8.02 -4.89
N GLY A 240 0.53 -8.44 -4.47
CA GLY A 240 0.74 -8.90 -3.09
C GLY A 240 2.20 -8.93 -2.69
N ASP A 241 2.47 -9.21 -1.41
CA ASP A 241 3.84 -9.17 -0.84
C ASP A 241 4.71 -10.35 -1.27
N GLY A 242 4.10 -11.38 -1.87
CA GLY A 242 4.73 -12.58 -2.38
C GLY A 242 5.21 -13.58 -1.32
N VAL A 243 5.04 -13.29 -0.02
CA VAL A 243 5.32 -14.24 1.07
C VAL A 243 4.07 -15.06 1.36
N ASN A 244 2.93 -14.38 1.57
CA ASN A 244 1.66 -15.04 1.86
C ASN A 244 0.81 -15.25 0.60
N ASP A 245 1.11 -14.50 -0.46
CA ASP A 245 0.29 -14.43 -1.68
C ASP A 245 0.81 -15.28 -2.83
N ALA A 246 1.91 -16.02 -2.65
CA ALA A 246 2.58 -16.76 -3.72
C ALA A 246 1.62 -17.68 -4.54
N PRO A 247 0.72 -18.47 -3.93
CA PRO A 247 -0.23 -19.28 -4.69
C PRO A 247 -1.23 -18.44 -5.52
N ALA A 248 -1.66 -17.29 -4.99
CA ALA A 248 -2.59 -16.40 -5.68
C ALA A 248 -1.90 -15.65 -6.83
N LEU A 249 -0.66 -15.19 -6.63
CA LEU A 249 0.18 -14.57 -7.65
C LEU A 249 0.40 -15.51 -8.84
N ALA A 250 0.76 -16.77 -8.58
CA ALA A 250 1.01 -17.76 -9.62
C ALA A 250 -0.25 -18.18 -10.40
N ARG A 251 -1.44 -17.99 -9.82
CA ARG A 251 -2.73 -18.33 -10.46
C ARG A 251 -3.28 -17.19 -11.32
N ALA A 252 -2.94 -15.94 -10.99
CA ALA A 252 -3.41 -14.76 -11.72
C ALA A 252 -2.95 -14.80 -13.19
N ASP A 253 -3.63 -14.07 -14.07
CA ASP A 253 -3.16 -13.88 -15.45
C ASP A 253 -1.85 -13.07 -15.48
N VAL A 254 -1.67 -12.19 -14.49
CA VAL A 254 -0.46 -11.41 -14.24
C VAL A 254 -0.23 -11.33 -12.73
N GLY A 255 0.78 -12.04 -12.22
CA GLY A 255 1.22 -11.96 -10.82
C GLY A 255 2.20 -10.82 -10.60
N ILE A 256 1.86 -9.87 -9.72
CA ILE A 256 2.67 -8.69 -9.41
C ILE A 256 3.09 -8.73 -7.94
N ALA A 257 4.37 -8.94 -7.67
CA ALA A 257 4.91 -8.87 -6.32
C ALA A 257 5.31 -7.43 -5.96
N ILE A 258 4.92 -6.96 -4.77
CA ILE A 258 5.34 -5.68 -4.18
C ILE A 258 6.25 -5.98 -2.99
N GLY A 259 7.46 -5.41 -2.95
CA GLY A 259 8.36 -5.68 -1.83
C GLY A 259 9.85 -5.54 -2.15
N SER A 260 10.62 -5.14 -1.14
CA SER A 260 12.08 -4.91 -1.21
C SER A 260 12.95 -6.19 -1.08
N GLY A 261 12.45 -7.34 -1.53
CA GLY A 261 13.32 -8.51 -1.76
C GLY A 261 13.42 -9.54 -0.63
N THR A 262 12.30 -10.17 -0.26
CA THR A 262 12.39 -11.57 0.18
C THR A 262 12.55 -12.44 -1.07
N ASP A 263 13.45 -13.44 -1.02
CA ASP A 263 13.70 -14.33 -2.17
C ASP A 263 12.41 -14.99 -2.68
N VAL A 264 11.47 -15.27 -1.76
CA VAL A 264 10.16 -15.88 -2.05
C VAL A 264 9.29 -14.96 -2.92
N ALA A 265 9.25 -13.66 -2.64
CA ALA A 265 8.47 -12.70 -3.41
C ALA A 265 9.04 -12.52 -4.84
N ILE A 266 10.37 -12.53 -4.95
CA ILE A 266 11.08 -12.49 -6.25
C ILE A 266 10.80 -13.77 -7.06
N GLU A 267 10.72 -14.92 -6.39
CA GLU A 267 10.47 -16.20 -7.07
C GLU A 267 9.01 -16.40 -7.49
N SER A 268 8.05 -15.74 -6.85
CA SER A 268 6.61 -16.05 -7.01
C SER A 268 5.86 -15.12 -7.98
N GLY A 269 6.39 -13.95 -8.31
CA GLY A 269 5.76 -12.98 -9.21
C GLY A 269 6.30 -13.00 -10.65
N ASP A 270 5.44 -12.70 -11.63
CA ASP A 270 5.84 -12.44 -13.01
C ASP A 270 6.52 -11.07 -13.17
N ILE A 271 6.11 -10.13 -12.32
CA ILE A 271 6.55 -8.74 -12.31
C ILE A 271 6.80 -8.34 -10.87
N ILE A 272 7.92 -7.65 -10.62
CA ILE A 272 8.34 -7.26 -9.26
C ILE A 272 8.44 -5.74 -9.18
N LEU A 273 7.77 -5.15 -8.20
CA LEU A 273 7.78 -3.71 -7.92
C LEU A 273 8.85 -3.41 -6.87
N VAL A 274 9.85 -2.62 -7.25
CA VAL A 274 11.04 -2.38 -6.42
C VAL A 274 10.78 -1.30 -5.36
N ASP A 275 9.97 -0.30 -5.70
CA ASP A 275 9.78 0.91 -4.88
C ASP A 275 8.55 0.84 -3.95
N ASN A 276 7.92 -0.34 -3.81
CA ASN A 276 6.71 -0.55 -3.00
C ASN A 276 5.58 0.45 -3.27
N ASP A 277 5.47 0.93 -4.52
CA ASP A 277 4.52 1.95 -4.95
C ASP A 277 3.39 1.29 -5.78
N PRO A 278 2.13 1.28 -5.31
CA PRO A 278 0.98 0.77 -6.06
C PRO A 278 0.79 1.44 -7.43
N LEU A 279 1.30 2.67 -7.63
CA LEU A 279 1.26 3.33 -8.94
C LEU A 279 2.10 2.60 -10.00
N ASP A 280 3.05 1.75 -9.61
CA ASP A 280 3.78 0.93 -10.58
C ASP A 280 2.86 -0.03 -11.34
N VAL A 281 1.73 -0.46 -10.75
CA VAL A 281 0.73 -1.27 -11.45
C VAL A 281 0.11 -0.47 -12.59
N VAL A 282 -0.18 0.81 -12.35
CA VAL A 282 -0.68 1.75 -13.38
C VAL A 282 0.37 1.94 -14.48
N ARG A 283 1.65 2.13 -14.09
CA ARG A 283 2.78 2.27 -15.03
C ARG A 283 2.92 1.03 -15.90
N LEU A 284 2.77 -0.16 -15.32
CA LEU A 284 2.82 -1.43 -16.03
C LEU A 284 1.74 -1.50 -17.11
N VAL A 285 0.47 -1.21 -16.78
CA VAL A 285 -0.63 -1.25 -17.74
C VAL A 285 -0.41 -0.24 -18.88
N LYS A 286 0.00 1.00 -18.55
CA LYS A 286 0.36 2.03 -19.55
C LYS A 286 1.49 1.55 -20.47
N LEU A 287 2.55 0.99 -19.89
CA LEU A 287 3.70 0.48 -20.63
C LEU A 287 3.33 -0.69 -21.54
N SER A 288 2.49 -1.61 -21.07
CA SER A 288 2.00 -2.74 -21.86
C SER A 288 1.18 -2.27 -23.06
N LYS A 289 0.22 -1.37 -22.85
CA LYS A 289 -0.59 -0.76 -23.93
C LYS A 289 0.30 -0.03 -24.95
N ALA A 290 1.27 0.76 -24.49
CA ALA A 290 2.18 1.49 -25.36
C ALA A 290 3.11 0.57 -26.17
N SER A 291 3.63 -0.48 -25.53
CA SER A 291 4.50 -1.48 -26.17
C SER A 291 3.76 -2.26 -27.24
N TYR A 292 2.52 -2.67 -26.96
CA TYR A 292 1.67 -3.35 -27.94
C TYR A 292 1.37 -2.46 -29.15
N ARG A 293 1.04 -1.19 -28.93
CA ARG A 293 0.84 -0.22 -30.03
C ARG A 293 2.08 -0.10 -30.90
N LYS A 294 3.28 -0.03 -30.29
CA LYS A 294 4.55 0.03 -31.03
C LYS A 294 4.84 -1.24 -31.81
N MET A 295 4.53 -2.40 -31.23
CA MET A 295 4.64 -3.68 -31.93
C MET A 295 3.72 -3.73 -33.16
N GLN A 296 2.46 -3.30 -33.04
CA GLN A 296 1.53 -3.24 -34.17
C GLN A 296 2.00 -2.29 -35.26
N GLU A 297 2.47 -1.08 -34.90
CA GLU A 297 3.08 -0.15 -35.85
C GLU A 297 4.28 -0.78 -36.57
N ASN A 298 5.17 -1.45 -35.84
CA ASN A 298 6.34 -2.11 -36.42
C ASN A 298 5.96 -3.27 -37.35
N LEU A 299 4.93 -4.04 -37.01
CA LEU A 299 4.41 -5.10 -37.86
C LEU A 299 3.81 -4.53 -39.14
N VAL A 300 3.04 -3.43 -39.05
CA VAL A 300 2.51 -2.73 -40.22
C VAL A 300 3.64 -2.22 -41.11
N TRP A 301 4.72 -1.65 -40.56
CA TRP A 301 5.88 -1.24 -41.35
C TRP A 301 6.59 -2.42 -42.01
N ALA A 302 6.88 -3.47 -41.25
CA ALA A 302 7.60 -4.64 -41.73
C ALA A 302 6.81 -5.42 -42.80
N THR A 303 5.49 -5.44 -42.71
CA THR A 303 4.65 -6.18 -43.67
C THR A 303 4.19 -5.29 -44.83
N GLY A 304 3.97 -4.00 -44.57
CA GLY A 304 3.38 -3.06 -45.53
C GLY A 304 4.19 -2.89 -46.81
N TYR A 305 5.52 -2.76 -46.71
CA TYR A 305 6.34 -2.67 -47.93
C TYR A 305 6.36 -4.00 -48.71
N ASN A 306 6.27 -5.14 -48.02
CA ASN A 306 6.24 -6.47 -48.64
C ASN A 306 4.97 -6.69 -49.46
N VAL A 307 3.84 -6.09 -49.06
CA VAL A 307 2.59 -6.10 -49.84
C VAL A 307 2.80 -5.54 -51.25
N PHE A 308 3.66 -4.52 -51.41
CA PHE A 308 3.98 -3.94 -52.72
C PHE A 308 5.17 -4.62 -53.39
N ALA A 309 6.21 -4.96 -52.62
CA ALA A 309 7.45 -5.54 -53.15
C ALA A 309 7.25 -6.94 -53.74
N LEU A 310 6.42 -7.80 -53.12
CA LEU A 310 6.21 -9.17 -53.57
C LEU A 310 5.48 -9.25 -54.94
N PRO A 311 4.33 -8.58 -55.16
CA PRO A 311 3.70 -8.55 -56.49
C PRO A 311 4.60 -7.93 -57.56
N LEU A 312 5.38 -6.90 -57.20
CA LEU A 312 6.29 -6.25 -58.12
C LEU A 312 7.46 -7.15 -58.53
N ALA A 313 8.00 -7.92 -57.58
CA ALA A 313 9.03 -8.93 -57.84
C ALA A 313 8.48 -10.13 -58.62
N ALA A 314 7.21 -10.51 -58.38
CA ALA A 314 6.52 -11.56 -59.13
C ALA A 314 6.18 -11.15 -60.59
N GLY A 315 6.44 -9.90 -60.98
CA GLY A 315 6.29 -9.44 -62.36
C GLY A 315 4.91 -8.92 -62.72
N VAL A 316 4.07 -8.54 -61.75
CA VAL A 316 2.74 -7.96 -62.03
C VAL A 316 2.82 -6.71 -62.91
N LEU A 317 3.88 -5.91 -62.79
CA LEU A 317 4.12 -4.73 -63.63
C LEU A 317 5.15 -4.98 -64.76
N ALA A 318 5.52 -6.25 -65.02
CA ALA A 318 6.41 -6.59 -66.12
C ALA A 318 5.89 -6.12 -67.50
N PRO A 319 4.57 -6.14 -67.81
CA PRO A 319 4.06 -5.59 -69.07
C PRO A 319 4.31 -4.08 -69.25
N PHE A 320 4.51 -3.35 -68.15
CA PHE A 320 4.83 -1.92 -68.13
C PHE A 320 6.34 -1.67 -68.04
N GLY A 321 7.17 -2.72 -68.15
CA GLY A 321 8.64 -2.64 -68.08
C GLY A 321 9.21 -2.47 -66.67
N ILE A 322 8.40 -2.62 -65.62
CA ILE A 322 8.83 -2.47 -64.23
C ILE A 322 9.01 -3.85 -63.60
N LEU A 323 10.26 -4.24 -63.37
CA LEU A 323 10.63 -5.38 -62.52
C LEU A 323 11.42 -4.90 -61.31
N LEU A 324 11.06 -5.36 -60.12
CA LEU A 324 11.84 -5.10 -58.92
C LEU A 324 13.12 -5.93 -58.95
N SER A 325 14.29 -5.27 -58.97
CA SER A 325 15.57 -5.98 -58.87
C SER A 325 15.85 -6.42 -57.42
N PRO A 326 16.61 -7.51 -57.20
CA PRO A 326 17.02 -7.92 -55.85
C PRO A 326 17.76 -6.82 -55.07
N ALA A 327 18.51 -5.96 -55.76
CA ALA A 327 19.23 -4.83 -55.14
C ALA A 327 18.26 -3.79 -54.55
N VAL A 328 17.19 -3.45 -55.26
CA VAL A 328 16.15 -2.53 -54.76
C VAL A 328 15.39 -3.16 -53.57
N GLY A 329 15.13 -4.47 -53.63
CA GLY A 329 14.55 -5.21 -52.50
C GLY A 329 15.43 -5.14 -51.23
N ALA A 330 16.74 -5.28 -51.36
CA ALA A 330 17.68 -5.16 -50.24
C ALA A 330 17.69 -3.74 -49.62
N VAL A 331 17.56 -2.70 -50.45
CA VAL A 331 17.41 -1.31 -49.96
C VAL A 331 16.11 -1.15 -49.14
N PHE A 332 14.98 -1.66 -49.64
CA PHE A 332 13.71 -1.60 -48.90
C PHE A 332 13.77 -2.34 -47.56
N MET A 333 14.37 -3.54 -47.54
CA MET A 333 14.56 -4.31 -46.30
C MET A 333 15.42 -3.55 -45.27
N SER A 334 16.50 -2.92 -45.75
CA SER A 334 17.40 -2.13 -44.90
C SER A 334 16.69 -0.90 -44.33
N LEU A 335 15.92 -0.19 -45.16
CA LEU A 335 15.14 0.98 -44.75
C LEU A 335 14.04 0.60 -43.75
N SER A 336 13.33 -0.52 -43.97
CA SER A 336 12.32 -1.03 -43.05
C SER A 336 12.90 -1.29 -41.66
N THR A 337 14.09 -1.90 -41.59
CA THR A 337 14.79 -2.16 -40.32
C THR A 337 15.09 -0.85 -39.57
N ILE A 338 15.56 0.18 -40.29
CA ILE A 338 15.87 1.50 -39.71
C ILE A 338 14.59 2.16 -39.18
N ILE A 339 13.50 2.14 -39.94
CA ILE A 339 12.21 2.74 -39.53
C ILE A 339 11.69 2.07 -38.26
N VAL A 340 11.68 0.73 -38.22
CA VAL A 340 11.27 -0.05 -37.05
C VAL A 340 12.14 0.27 -35.83
N ALA A 341 13.47 0.35 -36.01
CA ALA A 341 14.40 0.69 -34.94
C ALA A 341 14.17 2.11 -34.38
N ILE A 342 13.95 3.09 -35.26
CA ILE A 342 13.64 4.47 -34.84
C ILE A 342 12.30 4.51 -34.11
N ASN A 343 11.28 3.80 -34.62
CA ASN A 343 9.98 3.77 -33.98
C ASN A 343 10.01 3.12 -32.60
N ALA A 344 10.74 2.01 -32.45
CA ALA A 344 10.94 1.36 -31.15
C ALA A 344 11.61 2.30 -30.13
N ARG A 345 12.58 3.13 -30.53
CA ARG A 345 13.22 4.11 -29.62
C ARG A 345 12.24 5.15 -29.09
N ARG A 346 11.15 5.46 -29.80
CA ARG A 346 10.13 6.40 -29.30
C ARG A 346 9.37 5.90 -28.07
N LEU A 347 9.44 4.59 -27.77
CA LEU A 347 8.88 4.04 -26.53
C LEU A 347 9.51 4.68 -25.28
N ARG A 348 10.76 5.15 -25.35
CA ARG A 348 11.45 5.83 -24.24
C ARG A 348 10.81 7.16 -23.83
N GLY A 349 10.03 7.78 -24.71
CA GLY A 349 9.36 9.05 -24.45
C GLY A 349 7.90 8.91 -24.04
N VAL A 350 7.44 7.69 -23.75
CA VAL A 350 6.07 7.48 -23.27
C VAL A 350 5.98 7.94 -21.83
N ASP A 351 5.02 8.81 -21.56
CA ASP A 351 4.70 9.24 -20.22
C ASP A 351 4.02 8.09 -19.46
N LEU A 352 4.69 7.64 -18.39
CA LEU A 352 4.20 6.62 -17.48
C LEU A 352 3.69 7.22 -16.18
N SER A 353 3.80 8.54 -15.97
CA SER A 353 3.28 9.19 -14.76
C SER A 353 1.77 8.98 -14.63
N ALA A 354 1.30 8.83 -13.40
CA ALA A 354 -0.10 8.56 -13.07
C ALA A 354 -0.94 9.83 -13.20
#